data_AF-A0A5P0ZVX6-F1
#
_entry.id   AF-A0A5P0ZVX6-F1
#
_cell.length_a   1.000
_cell.length_b   1.000
_cell.length_c   1.000
_cell.angle_alpha   90.00
_cell.angle_beta   90.00
_cell.angle_gamma   90.00
#
_symmetry.space_group_name_H-M   'P 1'
#
loop_
_entity.id
_entity.type
_entity.pdbx_description
1 polymer ?
#
loop_
_entity_poly.entity_id
_entity_poly.type
_entity_poly.pdbx_seq_one_letter_code
_entity_poly.pdbx_strand_id
1 'polypeptide(L)' 'MDETGTWLAKEISELAKKQTAYENRAFLLAMKKVVKEQNERTELLKGEVDGRLWNHEQW' A
#
# COMPACT_ATOMS: atom_id res chain seq x y z
N MET A 1 -1.96 -0.54 -8.85
CA MET A 1 -1.96 -0.79 -7.40
C MET A 1 -1.55 -2.23 -7.23
N ASP A 2 -0.39 -2.44 -6.61
CA ASP A 2 0.20 -3.76 -6.42
C ASP A 2 -0.82 -4.78 -5.87
N GLU A 3 -0.84 -5.98 -6.46
CA GLU A 3 -1.81 -7.04 -6.12
C GLU A 3 -1.68 -7.44 -4.64
N THR A 4 -0.44 -7.53 -4.15
CA THR A 4 -0.12 -7.79 -2.73
C THR A 4 -0.69 -6.71 -1.83
N GLY A 5 -0.53 -5.45 -2.24
CA GLY A 5 -1.04 -4.30 -1.52
C GLY A 5 -2.57 -4.26 -1.41
N THR A 6 -3.25 -4.66 -2.48
CA THR A 6 -4.72 -4.76 -2.53
C THR A 6 -5.23 -5.91 -1.66
N TRP A 7 -4.58 -7.07 -1.75
CA TRP A 7 -4.87 -8.23 -0.90
C TRP A 7 -4.69 -7.89 0.58
N LEU A 8 -3.56 -7.28 0.96
CA LEU A 8 -3.27 -6.93 2.35
C LEU A 8 -4.31 -5.96 2.91
N ALA A 9 -4.68 -4.91 2.15
CA ALA A 9 -5.71 -3.97 2.59
C ALA A 9 -7.09 -4.62 2.81
N LYS A 10 -7.41 -5.67 2.03
CA LYS A 10 -8.62 -6.48 2.20
C LYS A 10 -8.56 -7.32 3.47
N GLU A 11 -7.46 -8.04 3.70
CA GLU A 11 -7.29 -8.86 4.90
C GLU A 11 -7.37 -8.02 6.18
N ILE A 12 -6.73 -6.85 6.21
CA ILE A 12 -6.83 -5.92 7.34
C ILE A 12 -8.27 -5.49 7.59
N SER A 13 -9.04 -5.29 6.52
CA SER A 13 -10.46 -4.92 6.62
C SER A 13 -11.29 -6.05 7.23
N GLU A 14 -11.04 -7.30 6.83
CA GLU A 14 -11.73 -8.47 7.39
C GLU A 14 -11.36 -8.73 8.85
N LEU A 15 -10.09 -8.53 9.23
CA LEU A 15 -9.65 -8.59 10.62
C LEU A 15 -10.31 -7.47 11.47
N ALA A 16 -10.38 -6.25 10.94
CA ALA A 16 -10.99 -5.12 11.65
C ALA A 16 -12.49 -5.34 11.91
N LYS A 17 -13.21 -5.98 10.97
CA LYS A 17 -14.63 -6.34 11.14
C LYS A 17 -14.85 -7.35 12.27
N LYS A 18 -13.92 -8.28 12.45
CA LYS A 18 -13.99 -9.34 13.48
C LYS A 18 -13.49 -8.88 14.85
N GLN A 19 -12.83 -7.73 14.93
CA GLN A 19 -12.23 -7.22 16.15
C GLN A 19 -13.25 -6.44 17.01
N THR A 20 -13.51 -6.95 18.21
CA THR A 20 -14.45 -6.38 19.17
C THR A 20 -13.83 -5.28 20.02
N ALA A 21 -12.54 -5.42 20.37
CA ALA A 21 -11.82 -4.41 21.14
C ALA A 21 -11.56 -3.17 20.28
N TYR A 22 -11.97 -2.01 20.78
CA TYR A 22 -11.90 -0.75 20.05
C TYR A 22 -10.47 -0.40 19.63
N GLU A 23 -9.52 -0.51 20.55
CA GLU A 23 -8.12 -0.16 20.36
C GLU A 23 -7.50 -0.99 19.23
N ASN A 24 -7.75 -2.30 19.26
CA ASN A 24 -7.24 -3.21 18.24
C ASN A 24 -7.89 -2.97 16.87
N ARG A 25 -9.19 -2.63 16.84
CA ARG A 25 -9.86 -2.27 15.59
C ARG A 25 -9.33 -0.96 15.03
N ALA A 26 -9.11 0.05 15.88
CA ALA A 26 -8.53 1.32 15.50
C ALA A 26 -7.11 1.16 14.94
N PHE A 27 -6.29 0.32 15.58
CA PHE A 27 -4.97 -0.05 15.10
C PHE A 27 -5.02 -0.65 13.69
N LEU A 28 -5.91 -1.62 13.45
CA LEU A 28 -6.07 -2.24 12.12
C LEU A 28 -6.50 -1.22 11.05
N LEU A 29 -7.41 -0.29 11.39
CA LEU A 29 -7.81 0.76 10.46
C LEU A 29 -6.67 1.73 10.13
N ALA A 30 -5.84 2.08 11.12
CA ALA A 30 -4.64 2.89 10.91
C ALA A 30 -3.62 2.15 10.03
N MET A 31 -3.40 0.85 10.28
CA MET A 31 -2.52 0.01 9.48
C MET A 31 -2.96 -0.06 8.01
N LYS A 32 -4.27 -0.17 7.75
CA LYS A 32 -4.81 -0.12 6.39
C LYS A 32 -4.44 1.17 5.66
N LYS A 33 -4.46 2.31 6.36
CA LYS A 33 -4.07 3.60 5.78
C LYS A 33 -2.59 3.59 5.37
N VAL A 34 -1.71 3.09 6.24
CA VAL A 34 -0.27 2.97 5.95
C VAL A 34 -0.02 2.06 4.74
N VAL A 35 -0.71 0.91 4.65
CA VAL A 35 -0.60 0.01 3.49
C VAL A 35 -0.97 0.72 2.18
N LYS A 36 -2.03 1.54 2.19
CA LYS A 36 -2.43 2.31 1.01
C LYS A 36 -1.33 3.30 0.59
N GLU A 37 -0.78 4.05 1.53
CA GLU A 37 0.30 5.02 1.27
C GLU A 37 1.56 4.33 0.72
N GLN A 38 1.90 3.15 1.26
CA GLN A 38 3.06 2.39 0.78
C GLN A 38 2.86 1.84 -0.64
N ASN A 39 1.64 1.43 -0.99
CA ASN A 39 1.32 1.01 -2.36
C ASN A 39 1.47 2.17 -3.34
N GLU A 40 0.96 3.36 -2.99
CA GLU A 40 1.09 4.56 -3.82
C GLU A 40 2.57 4.92 -4.04
N ARG A 41 3.38 4.91 -2.97
CA ARG A 41 4.83 5.15 -3.07
C ARG A 41 5.53 4.14 -3.96
N THR A 42 5.13 2.86 -3.89
CA THR A 42 5.73 1.80 -4.70
C THR A 42 5.44 2.01 -6.19
N GLU A 43 4.22 2.40 -6.55
CA GLU A 43 3.86 2.72 -7.93
C GLU A 43 4.64 3.92 -8.46
N LEU A 44 4.78 4.99 -7.66
CA LEU A 44 5.57 6.15 -8.03
C LEU A 44 7.06 5.80 -8.25
N LEU A 45 7.64 5.00 -7.36
CA LEU A 45 9.03 4.56 -7.48
C LEU A 45 9.26 3.69 -8.73
N LYS A 46 8.32 2.81 -9.08
CA LYS A 46 8.38 2.04 -10.33
C LYS A 46 8.37 2.98 -11.55
N GLY A 47 7.47 3.97 -11.56
CA GLY A 47 7.39 4.97 -12.62
C GLY A 47 8.65 5.84 -12.74
N GLU A 48 9.26 6.24 -11.62
CA GLU A 48 10.53 6.97 -11.64
C GLU A 48 11.68 6.13 -12.20
N VAL A 49 11.76 4.85 -11.83
CA VAL A 49 12.78 3.94 -12.34
C VAL A 49 12.62 3.77 -13.85
N ASP A 50 11.40 3.51 -14.32
CA ASP A 50 11.11 3.38 -15.75
C ASP A 50 11.40 4.68 -16.52
N GLY A 51 11.04 5.83 -15.96
CA GLY A 51 11.32 7.14 -16.55
C GLY A 51 12.82 7.45 -16.66
N ARG A 52 13.62 7.07 -15.65
CA ARG A 52 15.08 7.18 -15.70
C ARG A 52 15.69 6.22 -16.73
N LEU A 53 15.18 5.00 -16.84
CA LEU A 53 15.64 4.03 -17.84
C LEU A 53 15.33 4.48 -19.28
N TRP A 54 14.24 5.22 -19.49
CA TRP A 54 13.86 5.77 -20.79
C TRP A 54 14.52 7.14 -21.09
N ASN A 55 15.37 7.68 -20.22
CA ASN A 55 16.06 8.93 -20.49
C ASN A 55 17.22 8.72 -21.47
N HIS A 56 16.95 8.99 -22.75
CA HIS A 56 17.90 8.84 -23.88
C HIS A 56 19.08 9.82 -23.83
N GLU A 57 19.03 10.87 -23.01
CA GLU A 57 20.17 11.79 -22.82
C GLU A 57 21.26 11.21 -21.91
N GLN A 58 21.00 10.09 -21.24
CA GLN A 58 21.95 9.39 -20.37
C GLN A 58 22.59 8.15 -21.03
N TRP A 59 22.32 7.91 -22.32
CA TRP A 59 22.86 6.81 -23.11
C TRP A 59 23.85 7.30 -24.16
#